data_AF-A0A7Y2ELP6-F1
#
_entry.id   AF-A0A7Y2ELP6-F1
#
_cell.length_a   1.000
_cell.length_b   1.000
_cell.length_c   1.000
_cell.angle_alpha   90.00
_cell.angle_beta   90.00
_cell.angle_gamma   90.00
#
_symmetry.space_group_name_H-M   'P 1'
#
loop_
_entity.id
_entity.type
_entity.pdbx_description
1 polymer ?
#
loop_
_entity_poly.entity_id
_entity_poly.type
_entity_poly.pdbx_seq_one_letter_code
_entity_poly.pdbx_strand_id
1 'polypeptide(L)'
;HPPEDVVDIAGLGTNSAISIQSQLSGNNIAVKVGVVSENDLTNMKLVLYLVEDGVLSEQVNYFDQDPSSPYYEMGNPIIDFVNNDVLRASLSGILGDPIPATTALTEFEAAFSTNIDSSFNTNNLRLVAMLVQDDNTAVNAQTAAIDTAVSYE
;
A
#
# COMPACT_ATOMS: atom_id res chain seq x y z
N HIS A 1 -6.81 -7.39 14.71
CA HIS A 1 -5.58 -7.72 13.96
C HIS A 1 -4.70 -6.50 14.06
N PRO A 2 -3.51 -6.57 14.67
CA PRO A 2 -2.70 -5.37 14.76
C PRO A 2 -2.04 -5.14 13.38
N PRO A 3 -1.97 -3.89 12.89
CA PRO A 3 -1.50 -3.52 11.55
C PRO A 3 0.03 -3.59 11.39
N GLU A 4 0.69 -4.48 12.12
CA GLU A 4 2.14 -4.43 12.34
C GLU A 4 2.91 -5.12 11.19
N ASP A 5 2.23 -5.99 10.43
CA ASP A 5 2.88 -6.81 9.39
C ASP A 5 3.27 -6.03 8.13
N VAL A 6 2.70 -4.84 7.89
CA VAL A 6 3.01 -4.03 6.70
C VAL A 6 4.18 -3.06 6.95
N VAL A 7 4.53 -2.83 8.23
CA VAL A 7 5.56 -1.86 8.64
C VAL A 7 6.91 -2.54 8.89
N ASP A 8 6.93 -3.84 9.15
CA ASP A 8 8.15 -4.58 9.48
C ASP A 8 9.16 -4.72 8.31
N ILE A 9 8.74 -4.47 7.06
CA ILE A 9 9.65 -4.42 5.90
C ILE A 9 10.26 -3.03 5.69
N ALA A 10 9.65 -1.97 6.22
CA ALA A 10 10.10 -0.59 5.99
C ALA A 10 11.39 -0.21 6.77
N GLY A 11 11.87 -1.06 7.68
CA GLY A 11 12.90 -0.69 8.67
C GLY A 11 14.22 -1.46 8.63
N LEU A 12 14.36 -2.49 7.80
CA LEU A 12 15.59 -3.31 7.75
C LEU A 12 16.53 -2.81 6.63
N GLY A 13 17.23 -1.70 6.89
CA GLY A 13 18.39 -1.21 6.13
C GLY A 13 18.45 -1.68 4.68
N THR A 14 17.47 -1.24 3.88
CA THR A 14 17.36 -1.66 2.49
C THR A 14 18.32 -0.82 1.66
N ASN A 15 19.10 -1.45 0.79
CA ASN A 15 19.94 -0.74 -0.17
C ASN A 15 19.11 -0.02 -1.26
N SER A 16 17.82 0.22 -1.04
CA SER A 16 16.90 0.82 -2.02
C SER A 16 15.94 1.75 -1.31
N ALA A 17 15.66 2.91 -1.90
CA ALA A 17 14.74 3.89 -1.36
C ALA A 17 13.64 4.20 -2.37
N ILE A 18 12.43 4.49 -1.86
CA ILE A 18 11.25 4.74 -2.68
C ILE A 18 10.71 6.14 -2.37
N SER A 19 10.37 6.93 -3.38
CA SER A 19 9.66 8.20 -3.22
C SER A 19 8.25 8.09 -3.78
N ILE A 20 7.29 8.79 -3.17
CA ILE A 20 5.90 8.82 -3.64
C ILE A 20 5.45 10.27 -3.68
N GLN A 21 5.02 10.74 -4.84
CA GLN A 21 4.35 12.02 -5.01
C GLN A 21 2.98 11.79 -5.61
N SER A 22 1.95 12.40 -5.02
CA SER A 22 0.60 12.34 -5.55
C SER A 22 -0.05 13.71 -5.58
N GLN A 23 -0.97 13.89 -6.52
CA GLN A 23 -1.77 15.10 -6.67
C GLN A 23 -3.21 14.71 -7.01
N LEU A 24 -4.16 15.21 -6.22
CA LEU A 24 -5.59 15.05 -6.48
C LEU A 24 -6.13 16.25 -7.25
N SER A 25 -6.71 16.01 -8.43
CA SER A 25 -7.37 17.03 -9.25
C SER A 25 -8.79 16.61 -9.55
N GLY A 26 -9.75 17.19 -8.82
CA GLY A 26 -11.14 16.73 -8.86
C GLY A 26 -11.24 15.35 -8.20
N ASN A 27 -11.66 14.34 -8.96
CA ASN A 27 -11.67 12.94 -8.52
C ASN A 27 -10.52 12.11 -9.11
N ASN A 28 -9.67 12.67 -9.97
CA ASN A 28 -8.54 11.94 -10.53
C ASN A 28 -7.28 12.18 -9.68
N ILE A 29 -6.66 11.11 -9.22
CA ILE A 29 -5.35 11.14 -8.56
C ILE A 29 -4.27 10.78 -9.57
N ALA A 30 -3.26 11.63 -9.71
CA ALA A 30 -2.03 11.34 -10.42
C ALA A 30 -0.95 10.99 -9.39
N VAL A 31 -0.17 9.94 -9.65
CA VAL A 31 0.87 9.46 -8.74
C VAL A 31 2.15 9.25 -9.53
N LYS A 32 3.27 9.67 -8.94
CA LYS A 32 4.62 9.44 -9.43
C LYS A 32 5.39 8.71 -8.34
N VAL A 33 6.04 7.61 -8.70
CA VAL A 33 6.84 6.81 -7.79
C VAL A 33 8.26 6.75 -8.33
N GLY A 34 9.22 7.13 -7.49
CA GLY A 34 10.65 7.01 -7.78
C GLY A 34 11.27 5.87 -7.00
N VAL A 35 12.22 5.16 -7.60
CA VAL A 35 12.99 4.09 -6.95
C VAL A 35 14.46 4.30 -7.25
N VAL A 36 15.30 4.29 -6.22
CA VAL A 36 16.76 4.35 -6.32
C VAL A 36 17.34 3.22 -5.49
N SER A 37 18.39 2.55 -5.96
CA SER A 37 19.05 1.46 -5.23
C SER A 37 20.56 1.54 -5.34
N GLU A 38 21.30 1.15 -4.30
CA GLU A 38 22.76 0.97 -4.34
C GLU A 38 23.18 -0.23 -5.21
N ASN A 39 22.23 -1.13 -5.53
CA ASN A 39 22.42 -2.27 -6.41
C ASN A 39 21.66 -2.06 -7.73
N ASP A 40 22.04 -2.81 -8.77
CA ASP A 40 21.28 -2.83 -10.01
C ASP A 40 19.86 -3.40 -9.77
N LEU A 41 18.84 -2.69 -10.25
CA LEU A 41 17.46 -3.16 -10.28
C LEU A 41 17.28 -4.09 -11.48
N THR A 42 17.47 -5.39 -11.26
CA THR A 42 17.26 -6.43 -12.27
C THR A 42 16.23 -7.43 -11.77
N ASN A 43 15.29 -7.84 -12.63
CA ASN A 43 14.19 -8.76 -12.28
C ASN A 43 13.36 -8.25 -11.09
N MET A 44 13.08 -6.95 -11.11
CA MET A 44 12.32 -6.23 -10.09
C MET A 44 11.01 -5.72 -10.67
N LYS A 45 9.99 -5.63 -9.82
CA LYS A 45 8.68 -5.08 -10.15
C LYS A 45 8.29 -4.02 -9.13
N LEU A 46 7.53 -3.03 -9.60
CA LEU A 46 6.93 -2.01 -8.76
C LEU A 46 5.44 -2.28 -8.60
N VAL A 47 4.98 -2.40 -7.36
CA VAL A 47 3.56 -2.49 -7.01
C VAL A 47 3.11 -1.15 -6.44
N LEU A 48 1.94 -0.65 -6.86
CA LEU A 48 1.32 0.52 -6.28
C LEU A 48 -0.15 0.28 -5.97
N TYR A 49 -0.50 0.34 -4.70
CA TYR A 49 -1.87 0.17 -4.20
C TYR A 49 -2.44 1.47 -3.64
N LEU A 50 -3.75 1.62 -3.76
CA LEU A 50 -4.57 2.58 -3.04
C LEU A 50 -5.38 1.82 -1.99
N VAL A 51 -5.19 2.18 -0.71
CA VAL A 51 -5.90 1.57 0.43
C VAL A 51 -6.71 2.62 1.18
N GLU A 52 -7.74 2.17 1.90
CA GLU A 52 -8.59 3.02 2.74
C GLU A 52 -8.66 2.49 4.17
N ASP A 53 -8.41 3.37 5.14
CA ASP A 53 -8.60 3.07 6.55
C ASP A 53 -10.03 3.39 7.03
N GLY A 54 -10.48 2.70 8.09
CA GLY A 54 -11.75 3.03 8.74
C GLY A 54 -13.02 2.60 8.00
N VAL A 55 -12.95 1.63 7.09
CA VAL A 55 -14.09 1.15 6.32
C VAL A 55 -14.97 0.24 7.17
N LEU A 56 -16.23 0.64 7.37
CA LEU A 56 -17.20 -0.14 8.14
C LEU A 56 -17.82 -1.25 7.29
N SER A 57 -17.82 -2.48 7.81
CA SER A 57 -18.56 -3.60 7.21
C SER A 57 -19.00 -4.61 8.25
N GLU A 58 -19.96 -5.47 7.88
CA GLU A 58 -20.29 -6.64 8.70
C GLU A 58 -19.19 -7.70 8.58
N GLN A 59 -18.70 -8.21 9.71
CA GLN A 59 -17.65 -9.24 9.75
C GLN A 59 -18.13 -10.45 10.54
N VAL A 60 -18.04 -11.65 9.94
CA VAL A 60 -18.39 -12.91 10.64
C VAL A 60 -17.47 -13.09 11.85
N ASN A 61 -18.06 -13.42 13.00
CA ASN A 61 -17.34 -13.61 14.26
C ASN A 61 -17.38 -15.07 14.69
N TYR A 62 -16.29 -15.80 14.44
CA TYR A 62 -16.17 -17.19 14.89
C TYR A 62 -15.93 -17.29 16.41
N PHE A 63 -15.47 -16.21 17.05
CA PHE A 63 -15.05 -16.19 18.45
C PHE A 63 -16.08 -15.54 19.39
N ASP A 64 -17.30 -15.29 18.91
CA ASP A 64 -18.37 -14.69 19.70
C ASP A 64 -18.66 -15.48 20.99
N GLN A 65 -18.39 -16.78 21.00
CA GLN A 65 -18.62 -17.70 22.12
C GLN A 65 -17.32 -18.07 22.87
N ASP A 66 -16.19 -17.44 22.58
CA ASP A 66 -14.90 -17.69 23.23
C ASP A 66 -14.54 -16.56 24.21
N PRO A 67 -14.63 -16.78 25.53
CA PRO A 67 -14.34 -15.75 26.56
C PRO A 67 -12.89 -15.25 26.57
N SER A 68 -11.96 -15.93 25.89
CA SER A 68 -10.56 -15.51 25.78
C SER A 68 -10.30 -14.57 24.60
N SER A 69 -11.29 -14.42 23.72
CA SER A 69 -11.19 -13.60 22.52
C SER A 69 -11.50 -12.13 22.82
N PRO A 70 -10.78 -11.17 22.21
CA PRO A 70 -11.18 -9.76 22.23
C PRO A 70 -12.52 -9.50 21.52
N TYR A 71 -13.05 -10.49 20.79
CA TYR A 71 -14.33 -10.43 20.06
C TYR A 71 -15.44 -11.24 20.74
N TYR A 72 -15.26 -11.66 21.98
CA TYR A 72 -16.28 -12.34 22.77
C TYR A 72 -17.53 -11.46 22.91
N GLU A 73 -18.72 -12.03 22.68
CA GLU A 73 -20.03 -11.37 22.77
C GLU A 73 -20.20 -10.12 21.88
N MET A 74 -19.36 -9.92 20.86
CA MET A 74 -19.47 -8.81 19.91
C MET A 74 -20.52 -9.05 18.81
N GLY A 75 -21.20 -10.19 18.82
CA GLY A 75 -22.20 -10.58 17.84
C GLY A 75 -21.61 -11.34 16.64
N ASN A 76 -22.47 -12.05 15.91
CA ASN A 76 -22.11 -12.74 14.67
C ASN A 76 -23.19 -12.50 13.59
N PRO A 77 -22.94 -11.61 12.61
CA PRO A 77 -21.70 -10.85 12.42
C PRO A 77 -21.51 -9.71 13.44
N ILE A 78 -20.27 -9.25 13.60
CA ILE A 78 -19.97 -7.95 14.23
C ILE A 78 -20.46 -6.88 13.26
N ILE A 79 -21.40 -6.05 13.72
CA ILE A 79 -21.91 -4.90 12.97
C ILE A 79 -20.91 -3.75 13.06
N ASP A 80 -20.77 -2.97 11.99
CA ASP A 80 -19.87 -1.81 11.91
C ASP A 80 -18.42 -2.12 12.31
N PHE A 81 -17.91 -3.30 11.91
CA PHE A 81 -16.50 -3.63 12.12
C PHE A 81 -15.62 -2.68 11.31
N VAL A 82 -14.64 -2.07 11.98
CA VAL A 82 -13.72 -1.10 11.37
C VAL A 82 -12.58 -1.85 10.69
N ASN A 83 -12.58 -1.88 9.35
CA ASN A 83 -11.49 -2.42 8.56
C ASN A 83 -10.51 -1.29 8.21
N ASN A 84 -9.23 -1.51 8.50
CA ASN A 84 -8.14 -0.66 8.04
C ASN A 84 -7.43 -1.33 6.86
N ASP A 85 -6.69 -0.54 6.08
CA ASP A 85 -5.92 -0.99 4.92
C ASP A 85 -6.75 -1.72 3.83
N VAL A 86 -8.02 -1.33 3.65
CA VAL A 86 -8.87 -1.94 2.64
C VAL A 86 -8.38 -1.56 1.24
N LEU A 87 -7.96 -2.55 0.45
CA LEU A 87 -7.54 -2.34 -0.94
C LEU A 87 -8.70 -1.80 -1.79
N ARG A 88 -8.53 -0.59 -2.31
CA ARG A 88 -9.49 0.08 -3.21
C ARG A 88 -9.12 -0.06 -4.68
N ALA A 89 -7.82 0.00 -4.99
CA ALA A 89 -7.33 -0.17 -6.36
C ALA A 89 -5.87 -0.62 -6.39
N SER A 90 -5.52 -1.34 -7.45
CA SER A 90 -4.14 -1.54 -7.88
C SER A 90 -3.87 -0.60 -9.06
N LEU A 91 -2.91 0.31 -8.91
CA LEU A 91 -2.54 1.27 -9.94
C LEU A 91 -1.52 0.67 -10.92
N SER A 92 -0.70 -0.26 -10.44
CA SER A 92 0.08 -1.19 -11.26
C SER A 92 -0.71 -2.48 -11.54
N GLY A 93 -0.11 -3.45 -12.24
CA GLY A 93 -0.53 -4.85 -12.12
C GLY A 93 -0.56 -5.32 -10.65
N ILE A 94 -1.45 -6.27 -10.33
CA ILE A 94 -1.64 -6.78 -8.96
C ILE A 94 -0.34 -7.37 -8.39
N LEU A 95 0.51 -7.95 -9.24
CA LEU A 95 1.82 -8.48 -8.84
C LEU A 95 2.97 -7.54 -9.21
N GLY A 96 2.64 -6.29 -9.52
CA GLY A 96 3.56 -5.23 -9.93
C GLY A 96 3.81 -5.18 -11.43
N ASP A 97 4.29 -4.02 -11.86
CA ASP A 97 4.76 -3.77 -13.22
C ASP A 97 6.29 -3.94 -13.26
N PRO A 98 6.85 -4.54 -14.32
CA PRO A 98 8.29 -4.77 -14.42
C PRO A 98 9.05 -3.44 -14.50
N ILE A 99 10.10 -3.32 -13.69
CA ILE A 99 11.07 -2.23 -13.77
C ILE A 99 12.09 -2.61 -14.86
N PRO A 100 12.29 -1.78 -15.90
CA PRO A 100 13.41 -1.98 -16.84
C PRO A 100 14.73 -2.05 -16.09
N ALA A 101 15.66 -2.87 -16.58
CA ALA A 101 16.99 -3.00 -15.97
C ALA A 101 17.62 -1.62 -15.76
N THR A 102 17.79 -1.24 -14.50
CA THR A 102 18.26 0.08 -14.08
C THR A 102 19.53 -0.11 -13.27
N THR A 103 20.58 0.62 -13.63
CA THR A 103 21.88 0.53 -12.96
C THR A 103 21.83 1.10 -11.56
N ALA A 104 22.72 0.63 -10.69
CA ALA A 104 22.90 1.18 -9.36
C ALA A 104 22.99 2.72 -9.36
N LEU A 105 22.40 3.31 -8.33
CA LEU A 105 22.30 4.76 -8.07
C LEU A 105 21.61 5.56 -9.18
N THR A 106 20.93 4.88 -10.11
CA THR A 106 20.11 5.51 -11.15
C THR A 106 18.65 5.45 -10.74
N GLU A 107 17.95 6.57 -10.88
CA GLU A 107 16.54 6.64 -10.59
C GLU A 107 15.71 5.96 -11.68
N PHE A 108 14.84 5.05 -11.25
CA PHE A 108 13.68 4.63 -12.02
C PHE A 108 12.45 5.41 -11.57
N GLU A 109 11.64 5.87 -12.52
CA GLU A 109 10.41 6.60 -12.25
C GLU A 109 9.24 6.01 -13.03
N ALA A 110 8.10 5.86 -12.35
CA ALA A 110 6.84 5.45 -12.95
C ALA A 110 5.71 6.41 -12.58
N ALA A 111 4.84 6.69 -13.55
CA ALA A 111 3.67 7.54 -13.38
C ALA A 111 2.38 6.72 -13.56
N PHE A 112 1.43 6.94 -12.66
CA PHE A 112 0.14 6.28 -12.60
C PHE A 112 -0.98 7.32 -12.46
N SER A 113 -2.19 6.93 -12.85
CA SER A 113 -3.37 7.76 -12.64
C SER A 113 -4.60 6.90 -12.48
N THR A 114 -5.51 7.29 -11.59
CA THR A 114 -6.82 6.63 -11.46
C THR A 114 -7.88 7.60 -10.95
N ASN A 115 -9.15 7.28 -11.18
CA ASN A 115 -10.26 8.00 -10.59
C ASN A 115 -10.60 7.40 -9.22
N ILE A 116 -10.73 8.26 -8.22
CA ILE A 116 -11.24 7.94 -6.89
C ILE A 116 -12.76 7.88 -6.97
N ASP A 117 -13.34 6.76 -6.53
CA ASP A 117 -14.78 6.60 -6.42
C ASP A 117 -15.32 7.55 -5.34
N SER A 118 -16.47 8.17 -5.61
CA SER A 118 -17.14 9.08 -4.67
C SER A 118 -17.56 8.43 -3.34
N SER A 119 -17.61 7.10 -3.28
CA SER A 119 -17.90 6.34 -2.06
C SER A 119 -16.71 6.22 -1.10
N PHE A 120 -15.49 6.55 -1.54
CA PHE A 120 -14.29 6.45 -0.69
C PHE A 120 -14.10 7.72 0.14
N ASN A 121 -13.68 7.57 1.39
CA ASN A 121 -13.26 8.70 2.21
C ASN A 121 -11.82 9.09 1.90
N THR A 122 -11.67 10.14 1.10
CA THR A 122 -10.36 10.68 0.68
C THR A 122 -9.40 10.98 1.83
N ASN A 123 -9.89 11.39 3.01
CA ASN A 123 -9.03 11.66 4.17
C ASN A 123 -8.41 10.39 4.77
N ASN A 124 -8.96 9.22 4.44
CA ASN A 124 -8.51 7.93 4.92
C ASN A 124 -7.78 7.13 3.83
N LEU A 125 -7.53 7.73 2.65
CA LEU A 125 -6.83 7.08 1.56
C LEU A 125 -5.31 7.20 1.72
N ARG A 126 -4.61 6.10 1.47
CA ARG A 126 -3.15 6.00 1.48
C ARG A 126 -2.66 5.23 0.25
N LEU A 127 -1.51 5.62 -0.26
CA LEU A 127 -0.76 4.91 -1.27
C LEU A 127 0.27 4.00 -0.60
N VAL A 128 0.39 2.77 -1.10
CA VAL A 128 1.39 1.80 -0.66
C VAL A 128 2.17 1.38 -1.90
N ALA A 129 3.43 1.80 -1.97
CA ALA A 129 4.36 1.40 -3.02
C ALA A 129 5.29 0.30 -2.50
N MET A 130 5.49 -0.75 -3.28
CA MET A 130 6.37 -1.86 -2.91
C MET A 130 7.31 -2.19 -4.07
N LEU A 131 8.59 -2.29 -3.77
CA LEU A 131 9.58 -2.88 -4.64
C LEU A 131 9.64 -4.38 -4.33
N VAL A 132 9.41 -5.23 -5.34
CA VAL A 132 9.40 -6.68 -5.19
C VAL A 132 10.26 -7.35 -6.25
N GLN A 133 10.78 -8.55 -5.96
CA GLN A 133 11.46 -9.39 -6.95
C GLN A 133 10.43 -10.08 -7.87
N ASP A 134 10.90 -10.72 -8.94
CA ASP A 134 10.05 -11.48 -9.87
C ASP A 134 9.18 -12.55 -9.18
N ASP A 135 9.69 -13.19 -8.13
CA ASP A 135 8.98 -14.19 -7.31
C ASP A 135 7.99 -13.57 -6.28
N ASN A 136 7.85 -12.24 -6.29
CA ASN A 136 7.05 -11.42 -5.38
C ASN A 136 7.60 -11.29 -3.96
N THR A 137 8.86 -11.67 -3.72
CA THR A 137 9.53 -11.35 -2.45
C THR A 137 9.67 -9.83 -2.32
N ALA A 138 9.12 -9.27 -1.25
CA ALA A 138 9.21 -7.85 -0.97
C ALA A 138 10.65 -7.45 -0.59
N VAL A 139 11.12 -6.35 -1.19
CA VAL A 139 12.47 -5.79 -1.00
C VAL A 139 12.41 -4.52 -0.16
N ASN A 140 11.51 -3.60 -0.51
CA ASN A 140 11.24 -2.39 0.26
C ASN A 140 9.78 -1.96 0.03
N ALA A 141 9.23 -1.19 0.97
CA ALA A 141 7.92 -0.59 0.87
C ALA A 141 7.93 0.84 1.44
N GLN A 142 7.11 1.69 0.86
CA GLN A 142 6.94 3.08 1.26
C GLN A 142 5.44 3.40 1.24
N THR A 143 5.00 4.24 2.16
CA THR A 143 3.60 4.66 2.20
C THR A 143 3.46 6.18 2.24
N ALA A 144 2.38 6.70 1.67
CA ALA A 144 2.10 8.13 1.64
C ALA A 144 0.60 8.39 1.67
N ALA A 145 0.15 9.38 2.44
CA ALA A 145 -1.21 9.90 2.28
C ALA A 145 -1.40 10.44 0.86
N ILE A 146 -2.63 10.42 0.34
CA ILE A 146 -2.91 11.01 -0.97
C ILE A 146 -2.72 12.55 -0.94
N ASP A 147 -2.44 13.12 -2.11
CA ASP A 147 -2.20 14.57 -2.29
C ASP A 147 -0.99 15.09 -1.50
N THR A 148 0.00 14.21 -1.27
CA THR A 148 1.26 14.55 -0.59
C THR A 148 2.47 14.11 -1.39
N ALA A 149 3.65 14.56 -0.94
CA ALA A 149 4.94 14.11 -1.43
C ALA A 149 5.79 13.60 -0.26
N VAL A 150 6.24 12.35 -0.37
CA VAL A 150 7.20 11.71 0.54
C VAL A 150 8.49 11.47 -0.24
N SER A 151 9.60 11.93 0.32
CA SER A 151 10.95 11.78 -0.26
C SER A 151 11.42 10.33 -0.17
N TYR A 152 12.59 10.04 -0.75
CA TYR A 152 13.23 8.73 -0.62
C TYR A 152 13.49 8.39 0.86
N GLU A 153 12.89 7.30 1.31
CA GLU A 153 13.19 6.60 2.56
C GLU A 153 13.36 5.09 2.30
#